data_AF-A0A1P8JYK9-F1
#
_entry.id   AF-A0A1P8JYK9-F1
#
_cell.length_a   1.000
_cell.length_b   1.000
_cell.length_c   1.000
_cell.angle_alpha   90.00
_cell.angle_beta   90.00
_cell.angle_gamma   90.00
#
_symmetry.space_group_name_H-M   'P 1'
#
loop_
_entity.id
_entity.type
_entity.pdbx_description
1 polymer ?
#
loop_
_entity_poly.entity_id
_entity_poly.type
_entity_poly.pdbx_seq_one_letter_code
_entity_poly.pdbx_strand_id
1 'polypeptide(L)'
;MTTISSVSAISMSGMQAAETRLQASAHNIANSATEGFHRQEVVQAAEAGGGVQTQVARAPSPGDAPIADALDQIAARQDFLANLSVFKTGNQMLGRLLDAKA
;
A
#
# COMPACT_ATOMS: atom_id res chain seq x y z
N MET A 1 25.65 -4.58 0.97
CA MET A 1 24.56 -5.17 0.13
C MET A 1 23.24 -5.26 0.90
N THR A 2 23.25 -5.60 2.20
CA THR A 2 22.04 -5.77 3.04
C THR A 2 21.12 -4.54 3.12
N THR A 3 21.66 -3.32 3.06
CA THR A 3 20.89 -2.07 3.17
C THR A 3 20.15 -1.65 1.89
N ILE A 4 20.61 -2.08 0.70
CA ILE A 4 19.91 -1.78 -0.57
C ILE A 4 18.75 -2.76 -0.78
N SER A 5 18.95 -4.02 -0.37
CA SER A 5 17.89 -5.03 -0.31
C SER A 5 16.76 -4.61 0.63
N SER A 6 17.06 -3.98 1.77
CA SER A 6 16.03 -3.49 2.70
C SER A 6 15.22 -2.33 2.14
N VAL A 7 15.81 -1.36 1.43
CA VAL A 7 15.06 -0.26 0.79
C VAL A 7 14.06 -0.77 -0.25
N SER A 8 14.47 -1.77 -1.04
CA SER A 8 13.59 -2.39 -2.05
C SER A 8 12.45 -3.17 -1.39
N ALA A 9 12.73 -3.90 -0.31
CA ALA A 9 11.70 -4.62 0.45
C ALA A 9 10.71 -3.68 1.16
N ILE A 10 11.20 -2.59 1.76
CA ILE A 10 10.36 -1.58 2.42
C ILE A 10 9.44 -0.91 1.41
N SER A 11 9.98 -0.44 0.28
CA SER A 11 9.16 0.16 -0.78
C SER A 11 8.17 -0.82 -1.39
N MET A 12 8.55 -2.09 -1.55
CA MET A 12 7.63 -3.14 -2.02
C MET A 12 6.48 -3.38 -1.05
N SER A 13 6.76 -3.52 0.26
CA SER A 13 5.70 -3.68 1.26
C SER A 13 4.78 -2.46 1.34
N GLY A 14 5.32 -1.25 1.19
CA GLY A 14 4.51 -0.02 1.08
C GLY A 14 3.62 0.02 -0.18
N MET A 15 4.14 -0.44 -1.33
CA MET A 15 3.34 -0.57 -2.55
C MET A 15 2.21 -1.60 -2.39
N GLN A 16 2.50 -2.76 -1.80
CA GLN A 16 1.48 -3.79 -1.51
C GLN A 16 0.42 -3.25 -0.54
N ALA A 17 0.82 -2.50 0.49
CA ALA A 17 -0.10 -1.90 1.43
C ALA A 17 -1.05 -0.88 0.77
N ALA A 18 -0.50 -0.05 -0.13
CA ALA A 18 -1.27 0.88 -0.93
C ALA A 18 -2.24 0.16 -1.90
N GLU A 19 -1.80 -0.94 -2.52
CA GLU A 19 -2.67 -1.77 -3.36
C GLU A 19 -3.85 -2.34 -2.56
N THR A 20 -3.59 -2.93 -1.39
CA THR A 20 -4.65 -3.47 -0.51
C THR A 20 -5.66 -2.39 -0.12
N ARG A 21 -5.19 -1.17 0.19
CA ARG A 21 -6.09 -0.02 0.44
C ARG A 21 -6.95 0.31 -0.77
N LEU A 22 -6.36 0.38 -1.96
CA LEU A 22 -7.09 0.67 -3.19
C LEU A 22 -8.14 -0.39 -3.51
N GLN A 23 -7.81 -1.68 -3.31
CA GLN A 23 -8.75 -2.79 -3.47
C GLN A 23 -9.91 -2.72 -2.46
N ALA A 24 -9.62 -2.44 -1.17
CA ALA A 24 -10.64 -2.31 -0.14
C ALA A 24 -11.60 -1.13 -0.42
N SER A 25 -11.07 0.03 -0.82
CA SER A 25 -11.90 1.18 -1.19
C SER A 25 -12.73 0.90 -2.44
N ALA A 26 -12.17 0.23 -3.45
CA ALA A 26 -12.93 -0.19 -4.64
C ALA A 26 -14.06 -1.17 -4.28
N HIS A 27 -13.78 -2.14 -3.40
CA HIS A 27 -14.77 -3.07 -2.88
C HIS A 27 -15.89 -2.34 -2.12
N ASN A 28 -15.54 -1.36 -1.27
CA ASN A 28 -16.52 -0.58 -0.51
C ASN A 28 -17.43 0.24 -1.42
N ILE A 29 -16.88 0.93 -2.43
CA ILE A 29 -17.67 1.71 -3.40
C ILE A 29 -18.58 0.81 -4.21
N ALA A 30 -18.10 -0.36 -4.66
CA ALA A 30 -18.90 -1.29 -5.45
C ALA A 30 -20.12 -1.83 -4.66
N ASN A 31 -19.99 -1.96 -3.33
CA ASN A 31 -21.03 -2.50 -2.48
C ASN A 31 -21.80 -1.44 -1.66
N SER A 32 -21.58 -0.14 -1.91
CA SER A 32 -22.17 0.95 -1.10
C SER A 32 -23.71 0.92 -1.10
N ALA A 33 -24.32 0.50 -2.20
CA ALA A 33 -25.77 0.38 -2.34
C ALA A 33 -26.35 -0.96 -1.83
N THR A 34 -25.51 -1.82 -1.24
CA THR A 34 -25.96 -3.12 -0.71
C THR A 34 -26.48 -2.95 0.72
N GLU A 35 -27.73 -3.37 0.95
CA GLU A 35 -28.34 -3.31 2.28
C GLU A 35 -27.55 -4.14 3.30
N GLY A 36 -27.32 -3.57 4.49
CA GLY A 36 -26.55 -4.23 5.55
C GLY A 36 -25.06 -4.42 5.25
N PHE A 37 -24.51 -3.74 4.24
CA PHE A 37 -23.10 -3.86 3.91
C PHE A 37 -22.19 -3.34 5.03
N HIS A 38 -21.17 -4.15 5.34
CA HIS A 38 -20.08 -3.79 6.22
C HIS A 38 -18.82 -3.57 5.40
N ARG A 39 -18.32 -2.35 5.46
CA ARG A 39 -17.08 -1.89 4.79
C ARG A 39 -15.88 -2.69 5.24
N GLN A 40 -14.91 -2.79 4.35
CA GLN A 40 -13.56 -3.24 4.63
C GLN A 40 -12.72 -2.07 5.15
N GLU A 41 -11.94 -2.34 6.19
CA GLU A 41 -10.98 -1.41 6.78
C GLU A 41 -9.59 -2.05 6.68
N VAL A 42 -8.60 -1.30 6.19
CA VAL A 42 -7.22 -1.81 6.09
C VAL A 42 -6.44 -1.35 7.31
N VAL A 43 -6.00 -2.31 8.11
CA VAL A 43 -5.09 -2.09 9.24
C VAL A 43 -3.67 -2.26 8.74
N GLN A 44 -2.81 -1.30 9.08
CA GLN A 44 -1.39 -1.32 8.76
C GLN A 44 -0.57 -1.35 10.04
N ALA A 45 0.45 -2.20 10.08
CA ALA A 45 1.37 -2.30 11.21
C ALA A 45 2.82 -2.27 10.70
N ALA A 46 3.66 -1.47 11.34
CA ALA A 46 5.09 -1.45 11.03
C ALA A 46 5.71 -2.79 11.44
N GLU A 47 6.54 -3.37 10.56
CA GLU A 47 7.30 -4.57 10.89
C GLU A 47 8.64 -4.22 11.57
N ALA A 48 9.07 -5.04 12.52
CA ALA A 48 10.33 -4.85 13.24
C ALA A 48 11.56 -4.85 12.32
N GLY A 49 11.48 -5.54 11.18
CA GLY A 49 12.51 -5.57 10.14
C GLY A 49 12.46 -4.38 9.16
N GLY A 50 11.54 -3.45 9.36
CA GLY A 50 11.22 -2.37 8.42
C GLY A 50 10.18 -2.80 7.38
N GLY A 51 9.39 -1.82 6.94
CA GLY A 51 8.26 -2.07 6.05
C GLY A 51 6.95 -2.15 6.82
N VAL A 52 5.91 -2.64 6.16
CA VAL A 52 4.55 -2.63 6.68
C VAL A 52 3.84 -3.94 6.36
N GLN A 53 3.15 -4.48 7.35
CA GLN A 53 2.19 -5.56 7.17
C GLN A 53 0.78 -4.97 7.07
N THR A 54 -0.07 -5.60 6.25
CA THR A 54 -1.46 -5.19 6.09
C THR A 54 -2.41 -6.32 6.42
N GLN A 55 -3.55 -5.96 7.02
CA GLN A 55 -4.65 -6.87 7.27
C GLN A 55 -5.97 -6.15 6.94
N VAL A 56 -6.87 -6.85 6.25
CA VAL A 56 -8.21 -6.35 5.97
C VAL A 56 -9.14 -6.81 7.09
N ALA A 57 -9.73 -5.86 7.79
CA ALA A 57 -10.77 -6.05 8.77
C ALA A 57 -12.13 -5.62 8.19
N ARG A 58 -13.22 -5.98 8.88
CA ARG A 58 -14.57 -5.56 8.53
C ARG A 58 -15.06 -4.57 9.60
N ALA A 59 -15.70 -3.50 9.17
CA ALA A 59 -16.24 -2.49 10.05
C ALA A 59 -17.29 -3.09 11.02
N PRO A 60 -17.30 -2.69 12.30
CA PRO A 60 -18.16 -3.29 13.32
C PRO A 60 -19.65 -2.96 13.10
N SER A 61 -19.96 -1.83 12.49
CA SER A 61 -21.32 -1.41 12.14
C SER A 61 -21.51 -1.35 10.62
N PRO A 62 -22.72 -1.63 10.12
CA PRO A 62 -23.03 -1.43 8.71
C PRO A 62 -23.04 0.07 8.38
N GLY A 63 -22.77 0.39 7.13
CA GLY A 63 -22.80 1.76 6.61
C GLY A 63 -21.79 1.98 5.49
N ASP A 64 -22.11 2.86 4.55
CA ASP A 64 -21.21 3.26 3.48
C ASP A 64 -20.59 4.63 3.76
N ALA A 65 -19.48 4.93 3.08
CA ALA A 65 -18.88 6.26 3.07
C ALA A 65 -18.13 6.46 1.74
N PRO A 66 -18.86 6.57 0.62
CA PRO A 66 -18.25 6.57 -0.72
C PRO A 66 -17.27 7.73 -0.94
N ILE A 67 -17.50 8.88 -0.30
CA ILE A 67 -16.57 10.02 -0.34
C ILE A 67 -15.25 9.66 0.37
N ALA A 68 -15.32 9.02 1.55
CA ALA A 68 -14.14 8.58 2.26
C ALA A 68 -13.37 7.52 1.46
N ASP A 69 -14.07 6.55 0.86
CA ASP A 69 -13.43 5.53 0.01
C ASP A 69 -12.76 6.15 -1.23
N ALA A 70 -13.36 7.17 -1.85
CA ALA A 70 -12.77 7.87 -2.97
C ALA A 70 -11.49 8.63 -2.56
N LEU A 71 -11.50 9.27 -1.39
CA LEU A 71 -10.30 9.91 -0.82
C LEU A 71 -9.21 8.88 -0.51
N ASP A 72 -9.58 7.71 0.03
CA ASP A 72 -8.64 6.63 0.28
C ASP A 72 -8.03 6.09 -1.01
N GLN A 73 -8.77 5.98 -2.12
CA GLN A 73 -8.19 5.60 -3.42
C GLN A 73 -7.16 6.60 -3.92
N ILE A 74 -7.41 7.91 -3.73
CA ILE A 74 -6.46 8.96 -4.11
C ILE A 74 -5.21 8.88 -3.24
N ALA A 75 -5.37 8.78 -1.92
CA ALA A 75 -4.27 8.67 -0.98
C ALA A 75 -3.44 7.39 -1.23
N ALA A 76 -4.10 6.24 -1.38
CA ALA A 76 -3.44 4.97 -1.68
C ALA A 76 -2.66 5.04 -3.01
N ARG A 77 -3.21 5.68 -4.05
CA ARG A 77 -2.47 5.90 -5.30
C ARG A 77 -1.22 6.75 -5.08
N GLN A 78 -1.31 7.81 -4.29
CA GLN A 78 -0.16 8.66 -3.98
C GLN A 78 0.91 7.88 -3.20
N ASP A 79 0.50 7.09 -2.20
CA ASP A 79 1.40 6.24 -1.42
C ASP A 79 2.10 5.19 -2.29
N PHE A 80 1.37 4.59 -3.23
CA PHE A 80 1.94 3.65 -4.21
C PHE A 80 3.01 4.34 -5.05
N LEU A 81 2.73 5.52 -5.61
CA LEU A 81 3.68 6.27 -6.45
C LEU A 81 4.90 6.73 -5.66
N ALA A 82 4.71 7.15 -4.40
CA ALA A 82 5.80 7.51 -3.50
C ALA A 82 6.74 6.31 -3.27
N ASN A 83 6.19 5.15 -2.89
CA ASN A 83 6.99 3.93 -2.71
C ASN A 83 7.65 3.45 -4.01
N LEU A 84 6.96 3.56 -5.14
CA LEU A 84 7.52 3.22 -6.46
C LEU A 84 8.74 4.08 -6.80
N SER A 85 8.72 5.37 -6.46
CA SER A 85 9.87 6.27 -6.70
C SER A 85 11.10 5.84 -5.89
N VAL A 86 10.89 5.41 -4.64
CA VAL A 86 11.94 4.88 -3.76
C VAL A 86 12.50 3.57 -4.33
N PHE A 87 11.62 2.66 -4.76
CA PHE A 87 12.01 1.41 -5.39
C PHE A 87 12.87 1.63 -6.64
N LYS A 88 12.44 2.52 -7.54
CA LYS A 88 13.18 2.86 -8.77
C LYS A 88 14.55 3.45 -8.45
N THR A 89 14.61 4.37 -7.49
CA THR A 89 15.87 4.97 -7.05
C THR A 89 16.82 3.91 -6.47
N GLY A 90 16.30 3.01 -5.62
CA GLY A 90 17.06 1.89 -5.08
C GLY A 90 17.64 0.99 -6.18
N ASN A 91 16.83 0.67 -7.20
CA ASN A 91 17.26 -0.15 -8.34
C ASN A 91 18.34 0.54 -9.19
N GLN A 92 18.20 1.85 -9.45
CA GLN A 92 19.22 2.62 -10.17
C GLN A 92 20.55 2.67 -9.42
N MET A 93 20.51 2.83 -8.10
CA MET A 93 21.70 2.80 -7.26
C MET A 93 22.40 1.44 -7.32
N LEU A 94 21.64 0.34 -7.30
CA LEU A 94 22.19 -0.99 -7.50
C LEU A 94 22.88 -1.12 -8.87
N GLY A 95 22.22 -0.69 -9.95
CA GLY A 95 22.79 -0.72 -11.30
C GLY A 95 24.13 0.02 -11.40
N ARG A 96 24.20 1.25 -10.89
CA ARG A 96 25.45 2.04 -10.89
C ARG A 96 26.60 1.36 -10.12
N LEU A 97 26.29 0.64 -9.04
CA LEU A 97 27.29 -0.11 -8.28
C LEU A 97 27.79 -1.35 -9.02
N LEU A 98 26.95 -1.96 -9.85
CA LEU A 98 27.34 -3.08 -10.70
C LEU A 98 28.23 -2.58 -11.86
N ASP A 99 27.82 -1.49 -12.52
CA ASP A 99 28.58 -0.88 -13.62
C ASP A 99 29.98 -0.41 -13.17
N ALA A 100 30.10 0.17 -11.98
CA ALA A 100 31.39 0.63 -11.46
C ALA A 100 32.38 -0.50 -11.10
N LYS A 101 31.93 -1.75 -11.05
CA LYS A 101 32.76 -2.93 -10.74
C LYS A 101 33.11 -3.77 -11.98
N ALA A 102 32.50 -3.48 -13.13
CA ALA A 102 32.79 -4.14 -14.40
C ALA A 102 34.03 -3.53 -15.05
#